data_AF-A0A212JT72-F1
#
_entry.id   AF-A0A212JT72-F1
#
_cell.length_a   1.000
_cell.length_b   1.000
_cell.length_c   1.000
_cell.angle_alpha   90.00
_cell.angle_beta   90.00
_cell.angle_gamma   90.00
#
_symmetry.space_group_name_H-M   'P 1'
#
loop_
_entity.id
_entity.type
_entity.pdbx_description
1 polymer ?
#
loop_
_entity_poly.entity_id
_entity_poly.type
_entity_poly.pdbx_seq_one_letter_code
_entity_poly.pdbx_strand_id
1 'polypeptide(L)'
;MKKERTKGFISGILVSALVFSLIGSAAATIAQRTLTANYNDIKISVNGTPISPTDAKGNPVKPFAVNGTTYLPVRAIGNALGLDVDWDNKTNTAILVVFRLRVYSVRLHSTPRFLQDT
;
A
#
# COMPACT_ATOMS: atom_id res chain seq x y z
N MET A 1 56.26 39.25 -9.52
CA MET A 1 54.88 39.40 -8.98
C MET A 1 53.80 38.53 -9.65
N LYS A 2 54.00 37.99 -10.88
CA LYS A 2 52.96 37.22 -11.60
C LYS A 2 52.78 35.76 -11.11
N LYS A 3 53.84 35.13 -10.59
CA LYS A 3 53.88 33.70 -10.22
C LYS A 3 53.09 33.33 -8.95
N GLU A 4 53.00 34.26 -7.99
CA GLU A 4 52.27 34.04 -6.72
C GLU A 4 50.75 34.17 -6.88
N ARG A 5 50.28 35.00 -7.80
CA ARG A 5 48.84 35.16 -8.08
C ARG A 5 48.25 33.93 -8.78
N THR A 6 49.04 33.24 -9.60
CA THR A 6 48.61 32.03 -10.31
C THR A 6 48.48 30.82 -9.37
N LYS A 7 49.33 30.71 -8.34
CA LYS A 7 49.26 29.63 -7.34
C LYS A 7 47.98 29.70 -6.50
N GLY A 8 47.58 30.90 -6.08
CA GLY A 8 46.32 31.12 -5.34
C GLY A 8 45.08 30.81 -6.18
N PHE A 9 45.11 31.12 -7.48
CA PHE A 9 44.02 30.79 -8.40
C PHE A 9 43.88 29.28 -8.62
N ILE A 10 45.00 28.57 -8.82
CA ILE A 10 45.00 27.11 -8.97
C ILE A 10 44.55 26.41 -7.67
N SER A 11 44.98 26.92 -6.51
CA SER A 11 44.52 26.42 -5.22
C SER A 11 43.02 26.61 -5.03
N GLY A 12 42.45 27.74 -5.49
CA GLY A 12 41.02 28.00 -5.43
C GLY A 12 40.19 27.03 -6.27
N ILE A 13 40.69 26.67 -7.47
CA ILE A 13 40.04 25.68 -8.35
C ILE A 13 40.09 24.28 -7.74
N LEU A 14 41.19 23.90 -7.10
CA LEU A 14 41.31 22.59 -6.46
C LEU A 14 40.39 22.44 -5.25
N VAL A 15 40.25 23.50 -4.44
CA VAL A 15 39.36 23.47 -3.27
C VAL A 15 37.89 23.47 -3.71
N SER A 16 37.51 24.25 -4.73
CA SER A 16 36.13 24.24 -5.23
C SER A 16 35.75 22.91 -5.87
N ALA A 17 36.66 22.26 -6.61
CA ALA A 17 36.44 20.92 -7.15
C ALA A 17 36.24 19.88 -6.03
N LEU A 18 36.97 19.99 -4.92
CA LEU A 18 36.83 19.09 -3.77
C LEU A 18 35.46 19.27 -3.08
N VAL A 19 35.01 20.51 -2.91
CA VAL A 19 33.70 20.81 -2.25
C VAL A 19 32.52 20.36 -3.12
N PHE A 20 32.63 20.47 -4.45
CA PHE A 20 31.59 19.96 -5.35
C PHE A 20 31.45 18.43 -5.34
N SER A 21 32.53 17.70 -5.03
CA SER A 21 32.51 16.23 -4.96
C SER A 21 31.81 15.68 -3.70
N LEU A 22 31.59 16.52 -2.68
CA LEU A 22 30.97 16.13 -1.41
C LEU A 22 29.43 16.27 -1.42
N ILE A 23 28.84 16.80 -2.49
CA ILE A 23 27.38 16.80 -2.68
C ILE A 23 26.97 15.43 -3.26
N GLY A 24 27.19 14.37 -2.49
CA GLY A 24 26.73 13.03 -2.81
C GLY A 24 25.23 12.92 -2.54
N SER A 25 24.41 12.88 -3.58
CA SER A 25 22.99 12.58 -3.43
C SER A 25 22.84 11.14 -2.91
N ALA A 26 22.27 10.96 -1.73
CA ALA A 26 21.90 9.65 -1.22
C ALA A 26 20.71 9.12 -2.05
N ALA A 27 20.99 8.54 -3.21
CA ALA A 27 19.99 7.79 -3.95
C ALA A 27 19.70 6.50 -3.16
N ALA A 28 18.45 6.35 -2.70
CA ALA A 28 17.99 5.08 -2.15
C ALA A 28 18.16 4.02 -3.24
N THR A 29 19.04 3.04 -3.01
CA THR A 29 19.16 1.87 -3.88
C THR A 29 17.86 1.08 -3.75
N ILE A 30 17.04 1.12 -4.80
CA ILE A 30 15.91 0.20 -4.94
C ILE A 30 16.53 -1.14 -5.33
N ALA A 31 16.68 -2.04 -4.36
CA ALA A 31 17.16 -3.40 -4.62
C ALA A 31 16.09 -4.17 -5.41
N GLN A 32 16.22 -4.18 -6.74
CA GLN A 32 15.37 -4.99 -7.61
C GLN A 32 15.84 -6.45 -7.53
N ARG A 33 14.96 -7.35 -7.08
CA ARG A 33 15.21 -8.80 -7.08
C ARG A 33 14.35 -9.48 -8.12
N THR A 34 14.93 -10.42 -8.86
CA THR A 34 14.17 -11.34 -9.69
C THR A 34 13.61 -12.46 -8.81
N LEU A 35 12.33 -12.74 -8.97
CA LEU A 35 11.63 -13.81 -8.24
C LEU A 35 11.06 -14.79 -9.25
N THR A 36 11.15 -16.08 -8.96
CA THR A 36 10.45 -17.12 -9.74
C THR A 36 9.06 -17.30 -9.16
N ALA A 37 8.03 -16.96 -9.95
CA ALA A 37 6.64 -17.09 -9.55
C ALA A 37 6.02 -18.37 -10.12
N ASN A 38 5.36 -19.14 -9.27
CA ASN A 38 4.61 -20.33 -9.65
C ASN A 38 3.10 -20.02 -9.66
N TYR A 39 2.42 -20.30 -10.78
CA TYR A 39 1.01 -19.98 -10.97
C TYR A 39 0.03 -21.14 -10.75
N ASN A 40 0.48 -22.38 -10.54
CA ASN A 40 -0.23 -23.66 -10.23
C ASN A 40 -1.79 -23.65 -10.09
N ASP A 41 -2.50 -23.02 -11.03
CA ASP A 41 -3.94 -22.74 -11.03
C ASP A 41 -4.57 -22.52 -9.63
N ILE A 42 -3.94 -21.64 -8.84
CA ILE A 42 -4.36 -21.35 -7.47
C ILE A 42 -5.77 -20.76 -7.46
N LYS A 43 -6.69 -21.41 -6.75
CA LYS A 43 -8.09 -20.99 -6.60
C LYS A 43 -8.32 -20.27 -5.28
N ILE A 44 -9.21 -19.29 -5.29
CA ILE A 44 -9.62 -18.56 -4.09
C ILE A 44 -11.11 -18.77 -3.87
N SER A 45 -11.50 -19.06 -2.63
CA SER A 45 -12.89 -19.08 -2.19
C SER A 45 -13.06 -18.27 -0.91
N VAL A 46 -14.09 -17.44 -0.83
CA VAL A 46 -14.47 -16.69 0.36
C VAL A 46 -15.83 -17.21 0.82
N ASN A 47 -15.92 -17.67 2.07
CA ASN A 47 -17.12 -18.30 2.64
C ASN A 47 -17.66 -19.48 1.81
N GLY A 48 -16.75 -20.28 1.21
CA GLY A 48 -17.12 -21.42 0.35
C GLY A 48 -17.48 -21.05 -1.10
N THR A 49 -17.60 -19.76 -1.41
CA THR A 49 -17.89 -19.29 -2.76
C THR A 49 -16.59 -19.02 -3.52
N PRO A 50 -16.33 -19.66 -4.68
CA PRO A 50 -15.16 -19.36 -5.49
C PRO A 50 -15.26 -17.94 -6.05
N ILE A 51 -14.13 -17.22 -6.08
CA ILE A 51 -14.05 -15.87 -6.64
C ILE A 51 -13.04 -15.84 -7.79
N SER A 52 -13.35 -15.02 -8.80
CA SER A 52 -12.42 -14.69 -9.88
C SER A 52 -11.77 -13.35 -9.56
N PRO A 53 -10.47 -13.31 -9.19
CA PRO A 53 -9.84 -12.08 -8.78
C PRO A 53 -9.67 -11.13 -9.96
N THR A 54 -10.04 -9.87 -9.79
CA THR A 54 -9.85 -8.81 -10.79
C THR A 54 -9.16 -7.59 -10.21
N ASP A 55 -8.49 -6.82 -11.07
CA ASP A 55 -7.94 -5.51 -10.71
C ASP A 55 -9.01 -4.41 -10.69
N ALA A 56 -8.58 -3.15 -10.47
CA ALA A 56 -9.47 -1.99 -10.46
C ALA A 56 -10.13 -1.69 -11.83
N LYS A 57 -9.60 -2.24 -12.92
CA LYS A 57 -10.11 -2.09 -14.28
C LYS A 57 -10.95 -3.30 -14.73
N GLY A 58 -11.13 -4.29 -13.86
CA GLY A 58 -11.85 -5.53 -14.18
C GLY A 58 -11.02 -6.58 -14.90
N ASN A 59 -9.71 -6.39 -15.05
CA ASN A 59 -8.85 -7.40 -15.67
C ASN A 59 -8.63 -8.56 -14.70
N PRO A 60 -8.63 -9.82 -15.16
CA PRO A 60 -8.34 -10.97 -14.31
C PRO A 60 -6.91 -10.92 -13.78
N VAL A 61 -6.76 -11.15 -12.47
CA VAL A 61 -5.45 -11.22 -11.80
C VAL A 61 -5.28 -12.61 -11.23
N LYS A 62 -4.22 -13.30 -11.64
CA LYS A 62 -3.93 -14.64 -11.15
C LYS A 62 -3.10 -14.57 -9.87
N PRO A 63 -3.47 -15.33 -8.83
CA PRO A 63 -2.59 -15.57 -7.69
C PRO A 63 -1.33 -16.33 -8.11
N PHE A 64 -0.27 -16.17 -7.34
CA PHE A 64 0.98 -16.87 -7.58
C PHE A 64 1.67 -17.18 -6.25
N ALA A 65 2.62 -18.12 -6.27
CA ALA A 65 3.46 -18.44 -5.12
C ALA A 65 4.93 -18.12 -5.41
N VAL A 66 5.63 -17.59 -4.42
CA VAL A 66 7.07 -17.36 -4.43
C VAL A 66 7.65 -17.95 -3.15
N ASN A 67 8.67 -18.80 -3.28
CA ASN A 67 9.39 -19.39 -2.13
C ASN A 67 8.47 -20.06 -1.08
N GLY A 68 7.41 -20.73 -1.53
CA GLY A 68 6.43 -21.39 -0.66
C GLY A 68 5.34 -20.48 -0.09
N THR A 69 5.39 -19.16 -0.34
CA THR A 69 4.37 -18.20 0.09
C THR A 69 3.45 -17.84 -1.07
N THR A 70 2.14 -17.93 -0.87
CA THR A 70 1.13 -17.53 -1.85
C THR A 70 0.77 -16.06 -1.70
N TYR A 71 0.79 -15.33 -2.81
CA TYR A 71 0.44 -13.92 -2.92
C TYR A 71 -0.92 -13.80 -3.61
N LEU A 72 -1.85 -13.10 -2.94
CA LEU A 72 -3.22 -12.94 -3.39
C LEU A 72 -3.51 -11.46 -3.72
N PRO A 73 -4.36 -11.17 -4.73
CA PRO A 73 -4.78 -9.81 -5.02
C PRO A 73 -5.64 -9.24 -3.88
N VAL A 74 -5.07 -8.33 -3.09
CA VAL A 74 -5.73 -7.76 -1.89
C VAL A 74 -7.10 -7.16 -2.20
N ARG A 75 -7.25 -6.49 -3.35
CA ARG A 75 -8.51 -5.89 -3.80
C ARG A 75 -9.60 -6.93 -4.03
N ALA A 76 -9.27 -8.05 -4.67
CA ALA A 76 -10.23 -9.11 -4.91
C ALA A 76 -10.72 -9.73 -3.60
N ILE A 77 -9.81 -9.95 -2.65
CA ILE A 77 -10.16 -10.48 -1.32
C ILE A 77 -11.02 -9.47 -0.55
N GLY A 78 -10.60 -8.20 -0.52
CA GLY A 78 -11.34 -7.14 0.18
C GLY A 78 -12.76 -6.97 -0.36
N ASN A 79 -12.92 -6.90 -1.68
CA ASN A 79 -14.23 -6.80 -2.33
C ASN A 79 -15.12 -8.01 -1.99
N ALA A 80 -14.57 -9.22 -2.02
CA ALA A 80 -15.30 -10.44 -1.67
C ALA A 80 -15.71 -10.48 -0.18
N LEU A 81 -15.00 -9.76 0.69
CA LEU A 81 -15.33 -9.58 2.11
C LEU A 81 -16.23 -8.36 2.36
N GLY A 82 -16.66 -7.64 1.31
CA GLY A 82 -17.47 -6.43 1.43
C GLY A 82 -16.73 -5.22 2.00
N LEU A 83 -15.39 -5.21 1.88
CA LEU A 83 -14.54 -4.11 2.30
C LEU A 83 -14.30 -3.16 1.13
N ASP A 84 -14.19 -1.87 1.43
CA ASP A 84 -13.66 -0.90 0.48
C ASP A 84 -12.13 -0.93 0.51
N VAL A 85 -11.51 -0.89 -0.68
CA VAL A 85 -10.07 -1.06 -0.84
C VAL A 85 -9.51 0.08 -1.67
N ASP A 86 -8.58 0.83 -1.10
CA ASP A 86 -7.88 1.93 -1.77
C ASP A 86 -6.36 1.69 -1.84
N TRP A 87 -5.68 2.44 -2.70
CA TRP A 87 -4.23 2.38 -2.87
C TRP A 87 -3.60 3.78 -2.88
N ASP A 88 -2.74 4.05 -1.90
CA ASP A 88 -1.93 5.26 -1.87
C ASP A 88 -0.58 5.02 -2.57
N ASN A 89 -0.45 5.58 -3.77
CA ASN A 89 0.79 5.52 -4.56
C ASN A 89 1.97 6.30 -3.95
N LYS A 90 1.71 7.29 -3.08
CA LYS A 90 2.80 8.09 -2.48
C LYS A 90 3.55 7.29 -1.43
N THR A 91 2.83 6.45 -0.69
CA THR A 91 3.36 5.65 0.41
C THR A 91 3.47 4.16 0.08
N ASN A 92 2.97 3.74 -1.08
CA ASN A 92 2.82 2.33 -1.48
C ASN A 92 1.97 1.53 -0.48
N THR A 93 0.85 2.10 -0.06
CA THR A 93 -0.02 1.54 0.99
C THR A 93 -1.34 1.04 0.42
N ALA A 94 -1.68 -0.22 0.68
CA ALA A 94 -3.03 -0.75 0.49
C ALA A 94 -3.88 -0.44 1.72
N ILE A 95 -5.00 0.26 1.53
CA ILE A 95 -5.91 0.69 2.59
C ILE A 95 -7.17 -0.17 2.52
N LEU A 96 -7.52 -0.86 3.61
CA LEU A 96 -8.73 -1.65 3.72
C LEU A 96 -9.66 -0.97 4.73
N VAL A 97 -10.84 -0.56 4.30
CA VAL A 97 -11.84 0.11 5.14
C VAL A 97 -12.88 -0.91 5.61
N VAL A 98 -12.95 -1.11 6.93
CA VAL A 98 -13.90 -2.03 7.57
C VAL A 98 -15.02 -1.22 8.22
N PHE A 99 -16.25 -1.37 7.73
CA PHE A 99 -17.41 -0.79 8.39
C PHE A 99 -17.85 -1.68 9.56
N ARG A 100 -17.75 -1.16 10.79
CA ARG A 100 -18.31 -1.79 11.98
C ARG A 100 -19.61 -1.10 12.36
N LEU A 101 -20.75 -1.62 11.91
CA LEU A 101 -22.05 -1.20 12.44
C LEU A 101 -22.26 -1.84 13.82
N ARG A 102 -22.35 -1.02 14.88
CA ARG A 102 -22.96 -1.45 16.15
C ARG A 102 -24.44 -1.10 16.09
N VAL A 103 -25.28 -2.12 15.88
CA VAL A 103 -26.73 -1.97 16.07
C VAL A 103 -27.00 -1.99 17.57
N TYR A 104 -27.29 -0.83 18.15
CA TYR A 104 -27.90 -0.77 19.48
C TYR A 104 -29.40 -0.95 19.31
N SER A 105 -29.93 -2.09 19.73
CA SER A 105 -31.38 -2.26 19.85
C SER A 105 -31.88 -1.39 21.01
N VAL A 106 -32.44 -0.22 20.70
CA VAL A 106 -33.23 0.54 21.68
C VAL A 106 -34.59 -0.16 21.78
N ARG A 107 -34.79 -0.96 22.83
CA ARG A 107 -36.15 -1.37 23.20
C ARG A 107 -36.86 -0.14 23.76
N LEU A 108 -37.72 0.49 22.97
CA LEU A 108 -38.69 1.44 23.52
C LEU A 108 -39.70 0.62 24.33
N HIS A 109 -39.60 0.69 25.66
CA HIS A 109 -40.61 0.15 26.55
C HIS A 109 -41.83 1.08 26.49
N SER A 110 -42.73 0.87 25.54
CA SER A 110 -44.03 1.53 25.52
C SER A 110 -44.98 0.77 26.44
N THR A 111 -45.07 1.18 27.70
CA THR A 111 -46.20 0.80 28.57
C THR A 111 -47.45 1.54 28.08
N PRO A 112 -48.50 0.84 27.62
CA PRO A 112 -49.79 1.49 27.38
C PRO A 112 -50.37 1.89 28.75
N ARG A 113 -50.51 3.20 28.96
CA ARG A 113 -51.29 3.75 30.08
C ARG A 113 -52.77 3.55 29.73
N PHE A 114 -53.33 2.42 30.12
CA PHE A 114 -54.77 2.21 30.07
C PHE A 114 -55.42 3.21 31.02
N LEU A 115 -56.14 4.18 30.45
CA LEU A 115 -57.07 5.01 31.20
C LEU A 115 -58.20 4.12 31.68
N GLN A 116 -58.15 3.75 32.96
CA GLN A 116 -59.32 3.38 33.74
C GLN A 116 -59.39 4.42 34.85
N ASP A 117 -60.30 5.38 34.72
CA ASP A 117 -61.26 5.57 35.79
C ASP A 117 -62.50 6.31 35.28
N THR A 118 -63.61 5.83 35.83
CA THR A 118 -65.03 6.11 35.60
C THR A 118 -65.47 7.55 35.80
#